data_AF-A0AAE5A9R6-F1
#
_entry.id   AF-A0AAE5A9R6-F1
#
_cell.length_a   1.000
_cell.length_b   1.000
_cell.length_c   1.000
_cell.angle_alpha   90.00
_cell.angle_beta   90.00
_cell.angle_gamma   90.00
#
_symmetry.space_group_name_H-M   'P 1'
#
loop_
_entity.id
_entity.type
_entity.pdbx_description
1 polymer ?
#
loop_
_entity_poly.entity_id
_entity_poly.type
_entity_poly.pdbx_seq_one_letter_code
_entity_poly.pdbx_strand_id
1 'polypeptide(L)' 'MTNKAIASQRVIAQRTARGHVEHELAKLGFTSRAQIAAWVVEHGSHG' A
#
# COMPACT_ATOMS: atom_id res chain seq x y z
N MET A 1 -7.45 -2.68 3.09
CA MET A 1 -7.67 -2.39 1.64
C MET A 1 -7.02 -3.49 0.81
N THR A 2 -7.70 -4.04 -0.20
CA THR A 2 -7.20 -5.16 -1.04
C THR A 2 -6.69 -4.66 -2.40
N ASN A 3 -5.96 -5.50 -3.16
CA ASN A 3 -5.52 -5.16 -4.53
C ASN A 3 -6.72 -4.97 -5.47
N LYS A 4 -7.80 -5.75 -5.28
CA LYS A 4 -9.07 -5.56 -6.00
C LYS A 4 -9.66 -4.17 -5.72
N ALA A 5 -9.70 -3.74 -4.46
CA ALA A 5 -10.20 -2.40 -4.11
C ALA A 5 -9.36 -1.28 -4.73
N ILE A 6 -8.02 -1.39 -4.70
CA ILE A 6 -7.12 -0.43 -5.38
C ILE A 6 -7.40 -0.37 -6.87
N ALA A 7 -7.45 -1.55 -7.51
CA ALA A 7 -7.67 -1.70 -8.94
C ALA A 7 -8.98 -1.04 -9.39
N SER A 8 -10.06 -1.25 -8.63
CA SER A 8 -11.36 -0.64 -8.90
C SER A 8 -11.35 0.88 -8.72
N GLN A 9 -10.70 1.41 -7.68
CA GLN A 9 -10.63 2.85 -7.43
C GLN A 9 -9.77 3.60 -8.47
N ARG A 10 -8.76 2.95 -9.03
CA ARG A 10 -7.81 3.55 -9.99
C ARG A 10 -8.04 3.13 -11.43
N VAL A 11 -9.05 2.31 -11.71
CA VAL A 11 -9.37 1.74 -13.04
C VAL A 11 -8.14 1.10 -13.70
N ILE A 12 -7.47 0.20 -12.96
CA ILE A 12 -6.30 -0.56 -13.43
C ILE A 12 -6.49 -2.06 -13.21
N ALA A 13 -5.66 -2.88 -13.86
CA ALA A 13 -5.63 -4.31 -13.60
C ALA A 13 -5.16 -4.64 -12.16
N GLN A 14 -5.72 -5.69 -11.56
CA GLN A 14 -5.33 -6.14 -10.21
C GLN A 14 -3.83 -6.50 -10.12
N ARG A 15 -3.22 -6.98 -11.21
CA ARG A 15 -1.78 -7.28 -11.28
C ARG A 15 -0.93 -6.01 -11.15
N THR A 16 -1.37 -4.91 -11.74
CA THR A 16 -0.71 -3.60 -11.63
C THR A 16 -0.80 -3.06 -10.21
N ALA A 17 -1.99 -3.15 -9.58
CA ALA A 17 -2.15 -2.81 -8.18
C ALA A 17 -1.25 -3.64 -7.25
N ARG A 18 -1.09 -4.94 -7.51
CA ARG A 18 -0.15 -5.80 -6.77
C ARG A 18 1.30 -5.32 -6.93
N GLY A 19 1.75 -5.09 -8.16
CA GLY A 19 3.11 -4.62 -8.43
C GLY A 19 3.43 -3.30 -7.73
N HIS A 20 2.48 -2.37 -7.70
CA HIS A 20 2.63 -1.13 -6.92
C HIS A 20 2.79 -1.40 -5.42
N VAL A 21 1.97 -2.27 -4.84
CA VAL A 21 2.10 -2.63 -3.41
C VAL A 21 3.45 -3.28 -3.11
N GLU A 22 3.92 -4.20 -3.95
CA GLU A 22 5.23 -4.85 -3.79
C GLU A 22 6.38 -3.84 -3.87
N HIS A 23 6.32 -2.89 -4.80
CA HIS A 23 7.33 -1.83 -4.92
C HIS A 23 7.34 -0.89 -3.71
N GLU A 24 6.18 -0.43 -3.23
CA GLU A 24 6.13 0.46 -2.06
C GLU A 24 6.64 -0.24 -0.81
N LEU A 25 6.31 -1.52 -0.62
CA LEU A 25 6.85 -2.33 0.47
C LEU A 25 8.37 -2.42 0.40
N ALA A 26 8.93 -2.75 -0.76
CA ALA A 26 10.37 -2.83 -0.95
C ALA A 26 11.06 -1.48 -0.71
N LYS A 27 10.51 -0.40 -1.24
CA LYS A 27 11.05 0.96 -1.08
C LYS A 27 11.08 1.42 0.38
N LEU A 28 10.08 1.03 1.16
CA LEU A 28 9.95 1.40 2.57
C LEU A 28 10.56 0.36 3.54
N GLY A 29 11.11 -0.74 3.03
CA GLY A 29 11.68 -1.81 3.85
C GLY A 29 10.64 -2.62 4.65
N PHE A 30 9.38 -2.62 4.21
CA PHE A 30 8.29 -3.34 4.86
C PHE A 30 8.02 -4.69 4.19
N THR A 31 7.47 -5.63 4.95
CA THR A 31 7.05 -6.95 4.48
C THR A 31 5.54 -7.08 4.37
N SER A 32 4.77 -6.13 4.94
CA SER A 32 3.30 -6.17 4.88
C SER A 32 2.65 -4.78 4.84
N ARG A 33 1.45 -4.73 4.27
CA ARG A 33 0.61 -3.51 4.22
C ARG A 33 0.20 -3.03 5.61
N ALA A 34 0.17 -3.93 6.59
CA ALA A 34 -0.13 -3.60 7.98
C ALA A 34 0.99 -2.74 8.60
N GLN A 35 2.25 -3.00 8.26
CA GLN A 35 3.37 -2.17 8.71
C GLN A 35 3.33 -0.77 8.11
N ILE A 36 2.97 -0.63 6.83
CA ILE A 36 2.72 0.70 6.23
C ILE A 36 1.61 1.43 7.01
N ALA A 37 0.50 0.76 7.32
CA ALA A 37 -0.60 1.38 8.04
C ALA A 37 -0.19 1.81 9.47
N ALA A 38 0.56 0.97 10.18
CA ALA A 38 1.10 1.31 11.51
C ALA A 38 2.05 2.52 11.43
N TRP A 39 2.98 2.52 10.46
CA TRP A 39 3.90 3.62 10.22
C TRP A 39 3.18 4.93 9.94
N VAL A 40 2.14 4.92 9.08
CA VAL A 40 1.31 6.10 8.81
C VAL A 40 0.60 6.60 10.07
N VAL A 41 0.10 5.71 10.93
CA VAL A 41 -0.53 6.13 12.20
C VAL A 41 0.49 6.76 13.15
N GLU A 42 1.69 6.18 13.27
CA GLU A 42 2.77 6.72 14.11
C GLU A 42 3.30 8.07 13.61
N HIS A 43 3.45 8.25 12.29
CA HIS A 43 4.12 9.41 11.70
C HIS A 43 3.16 10.46 11.13
N GLY A 44 1.92 10.08 10.80
CA GLY A 44 0.91 10.94 10.19
C GLY A 44 0.01 11.66 11.20
N SER A 45 0.14 11.37 12.50
CA SER A 45 -0.62 12.02 13.58
C SER A 45 0.08 13.24 14.19
N HIS A 46 1.18 13.72 13.56
CA HIS A 46 1.86 14.97 13.90
C HIS A 46 1.56 16.05 12.85
N GLY A 47 0.28 16.42 12.73
CA GLY A 47 -0.21 17.49 11.86
C GLY A 47 -1.36 18.23 12.53
#